data_AF-A0A259U0T7-F1
#
_entry.id   AF-A0A259U0T7-F1
#
_cell.length_a   1.000
_cell.length_b   1.000
_cell.length_c   1.000
_cell.angle_alpha   90.00
_cell.angle_beta   90.00
_cell.angle_gamma   90.00
#
_symmetry.space_group_name_H-M   'P 1'
#
loop_
_entity.id
_entity.type
_entity.pdbx_description
1 polymer ?
#
loop_
_entity_poly.entity_id
_entity_poly.type
_entity_poly.pdbx_seq_one_letter_code
_entity_poly.pdbx_strand_id
1 'polypeptide(L)'
;MIDVSALRPDSTSAADFVLGVLAASSEAPFGTLGWPEINRLAARWLRPTGEGADTTRVGHALVLEMAAEGLVEAETTTAADGSEMVERVVHPRFFGVEAARRLAA
;
A
#
# COMPACT_ATOMS: atom_id res chain seq x y z
N MET A 1 10.90 16.25 1.36
CA MET A 1 11.42 15.32 2.38
C MET A 1 10.27 15.05 3.34
N ILE A 2 9.79 13.80 3.39
CA ILE A 2 8.62 13.41 4.19
C ILE A 2 9.07 13.32 5.65
N ASP A 3 8.35 13.97 6.57
CA ASP A 3 8.62 13.85 8.00
C ASP A 3 8.03 12.55 8.54
N VAL A 4 8.84 11.50 8.51
CA VAL A 4 8.50 10.16 8.99
C VAL A 4 8.75 9.98 10.50
N SER A 5 9.27 11.00 11.18
CA SER A 5 9.68 10.89 12.59
C SER A 5 8.50 10.71 13.56
N ALA A 6 7.29 11.11 13.14
CA ALA A 6 6.05 10.94 13.89
C ALA A 6 5.35 9.58 13.68
N LEU A 7 5.84 8.77 12.75
CA LEU A 7 5.29 7.45 12.42
C LEU A 7 5.99 6.39 13.25
N ARG A 8 5.22 5.49 13.86
CA ARG A 8 5.76 4.33 14.56
C ARG A 8 5.37 3.09 13.78
N PRO A 9 6.27 2.52 12.96
CA PRO A 9 6.10 1.15 12.53
C PRO A 9 6.29 0.30 13.79
N ASP A 10 5.20 -0.07 14.44
CA ASP A 10 5.24 -1.18 15.39
C ASP A 10 5.76 -2.39 14.62
N SER A 11 6.52 -3.26 15.28
CA SER A 11 7.31 -4.38 14.70
C SER A 11 6.52 -5.42 13.88
N THR A 12 5.26 -5.16 13.54
CA THR A 12 4.56 -5.75 12.40
C THR A 12 5.24 -5.32 11.10
N SER A 13 5.98 -6.26 10.52
CA SER A 13 6.80 -6.11 9.32
C SER A 13 6.04 -5.45 8.15
N ALA A 14 6.74 -4.89 7.16
CA ALA A 14 6.12 -4.45 5.91
C ALA A 14 5.26 -5.55 5.25
N ALA A 15 5.55 -6.82 5.52
CA ALA A 15 4.73 -7.95 5.10
C ALA A 15 3.32 -7.94 5.70
N ASP A 16 3.11 -7.42 6.91
CA ASP A 16 1.77 -7.31 7.51
C ASP A 16 0.90 -6.26 6.81
N PHE A 17 1.52 -5.16 6.37
CA PHE A 17 0.86 -4.18 5.52
C PHE A 17 0.50 -4.78 4.16
N VAL A 18 1.44 -5.49 3.52
CA VAL A 18 1.22 -6.21 2.27
C VAL A 18 0.09 -7.22 2.40
N LEU A 19 0.12 -8.07 3.44
CA LEU A 19 -0.93 -9.05 3.72
C LEU A 19 -2.28 -8.37 3.99
N GLY A 20 -2.29 -7.23 4.67
CA GLY A 20 -3.48 -6.42 4.87
C GLY A 20 -4.09 -5.91 3.57
N VAL A 21 -3.26 -5.41 2.64
CA VAL A 21 -3.70 -4.99 1.30
C VAL A 21 -4.22 -6.18 0.50
N LEU A 22 -3.51 -7.31 0.49
CA LEU A 22 -3.93 -8.52 -0.22
C LEU A 22 -5.25 -9.09 0.33
N ALA A 23 -5.40 -9.14 1.65
CA ALA A 23 -6.60 -9.64 2.32
C ALA A 23 -7.82 -8.74 2.05
N ALA A 24 -7.70 -7.43 2.31
CA ALA A 24 -8.79 -6.47 2.06
C ALA A 24 -9.22 -6.48 0.58
N SER A 25 -8.27 -6.67 -0.33
CA SER A 25 -8.58 -6.76 -1.74
C SER A 25 -9.26 -8.07 -2.14
N SER A 26 -9.02 -9.17 -1.42
CA SER A 26 -9.74 -10.44 -1.62
C SER A 26 -11.22 -10.33 -1.24
N GLU A 27 -11.56 -9.38 -0.36
CA GLU A 27 -12.93 -9.13 0.10
C GLU A 27 -13.61 -8.00 -0.70
N ALA A 28 -12.85 -7.25 -1.50
CA ALA A 28 -13.34 -6.11 -2.25
C ALA A 28 -14.18 -6.51 -3.48
N PRO A 29 -15.28 -5.78 -3.77
CA PRO A 29 -16.05 -5.97 -4.98
C PRO A 29 -15.16 -5.85 -6.24
N PHE A 30 -15.28 -6.82 -7.15
CA PHE A 30 -14.50 -6.89 -8.39
C PHE A 30 -12.98 -6.97 -8.21
N GLY A 31 -12.49 -7.24 -7.00
CA GLY A 31 -11.06 -7.39 -6.72
C GLY A 31 -10.25 -6.11 -6.93
N THR A 32 -10.88 -4.94 -6.76
CA THR A 32 -10.21 -3.64 -6.83
C THR A 32 -10.30 -2.94 -5.49
N LEU A 33 -9.16 -2.40 -5.02
CA LEU A 33 -9.09 -1.69 -3.75
C LEU A 33 -8.79 -0.22 -4.02
N GLY A 34 -9.75 0.64 -3.70
CA GLY A 34 -9.59 2.09 -3.87
C GLY A 34 -8.67 2.70 -2.82
N TRP A 35 -8.04 3.83 -3.16
CA TRP A 35 -7.12 4.54 -2.29
C TRP A 35 -7.62 4.82 -0.86
N PRO A 36 -8.89 5.22 -0.61
CA PRO A 36 -9.36 5.49 0.76
C PRO A 36 -9.21 4.29 1.71
N GLU A 37 -9.39 3.07 1.22
CA GLU A 37 -9.26 1.86 2.03
C GLU A 37 -7.79 1.50 2.27
N ILE A 38 -6.94 1.70 1.25
CA ILE A 38 -5.49 1.56 1.35
C ILE A 38 -4.91 2.53 2.38
N ASN A 39 -5.35 3.79 2.36
CA ASN A 39 -4.90 4.79 3.32
C ASN A 39 -5.32 4.44 4.76
N ARG A 40 -6.50 3.82 4.96
CA ARG A 40 -6.90 3.30 6.28
C ARG A 40 -5.99 2.17 6.74
N LEU A 41 -5.63 1.25 5.85
CA LEU A 41 -4.67 0.17 6.14
C LEU A 41 -3.30 0.76 6.51
N ALA A 42 -2.82 1.74 5.75
CA ALA A 42 -1.56 2.41 5.99
C ALA A 42 -1.56 3.16 7.34
N ALA A 43 -2.64 3.89 7.66
CA ALA A 43 -2.79 4.58 8.94
C ALA A 43 -2.85 3.61 10.14
N ARG A 44 -3.54 2.46 10.00
CA ARG A 44 -3.56 1.41 11.04
C ARG A 44 -2.17 0.80 11.27
N TRP A 45 -1.40 0.60 10.21
CA TRP A 45 -0.05 0.04 10.28
C TRP A 45 0.97 1.03 10.85
N LEU A 46 0.96 2.27 10.37
CA LEU A 46 1.91 3.32 10.76
C LEU A 46 1.66 3.93 12.15
N ARG A 47 0.48 3.70 12.73
CA ARG A 47 0.03 4.19 14.05
C ARG A 47 0.53 5.63 14.33
N PRO A 48 0.10 6.62 13.53
CA PRO A 48 0.59 7.99 13.68
C PRO A 48 0.35 8.48 15.11
N THR A 49 1.39 9.01 15.76
CA THR A 49 1.33 9.41 17.18
C THR A 49 1.12 10.91 17.40
N GLY A 50 1.06 11.71 16.34
CA GLY A 50 0.83 13.16 16.38
C GLY A 50 -0.23 13.63 15.38
N GLU A 51 -0.88 14.75 15.69
CA GLU A 51 -1.69 15.49 14.71
C GLU A 51 -0.79 15.94 13.54
N GLY A 52 -1.18 15.60 12.31
CA GLY A 52 -0.45 16.02 11.10
C GLY A 52 0.52 14.99 10.52
N ALA A 53 0.61 13.77 11.05
CA ALA A 53 1.39 12.71 10.42
C ALA A 53 0.79 12.32 9.06
N ASP A 54 1.54 12.58 7.97
CA ASP A 54 1.11 12.31 6.60
C ASP A 54 1.30 10.82 6.25
N THR A 55 0.34 10.00 6.66
CA THR A 55 0.29 8.57 6.30
C THR A 55 -0.06 8.36 4.83
N THR A 56 -0.59 9.38 4.16
CA THR A 56 -1.07 9.30 2.78
C THR A 56 0.12 9.12 1.84
N ARG A 57 1.12 10.00 1.92
CA ARG A 57 2.32 9.91 1.08
C ARG A 57 3.13 8.64 1.33
N VAL A 58 3.25 8.22 2.59
CA VAL A 58 3.96 6.97 2.93
C VAL A 58 3.23 5.75 2.39
N GLY A 59 1.89 5.71 2.49
CA GLY A 59 1.10 4.64 1.91
C GLY A 59 1.25 4.54 0.38
N HIS A 60 1.31 5.68 -0.32
CA HIS A 60 1.53 5.69 -1.78
C HIS A 60 2.89 5.14 -2.15
N ALA A 61 3.95 5.61 -1.48
CA ALA A 61 5.31 5.15 -1.72
C ALA A 61 5.42 3.63 -1.56
N LEU A 62 4.83 3.07 -0.49
CA LEU A 62 4.85 1.63 -0.23
C LEU A 62 4.12 0.82 -1.30
N VAL A 63 2.94 1.27 -1.73
CA VAL A 63 2.20 0.54 -2.77
C VAL A 63 2.91 0.62 -4.13
N LEU A 64 3.59 1.74 -4.43
CA LEU A 64 4.44 1.86 -5.62
C LEU A 64 5.66 0.91 -5.55
N GLU A 65 6.31 0.79 -4.39
CA GLU A 65 7.37 -0.20 -4.18
C GLU A 65 6.85 -1.63 -4.37
N MET A 66 5.69 -1.96 -3.80
CA MET A 66 5.06 -3.27 -3.99
C MET A 66 4.75 -3.57 -5.47
N ALA A 67 4.34 -2.55 -6.23
CA ALA A 67 4.08 -2.68 -7.66
C ALA A 67 5.38 -2.90 -8.46
N ALA A 68 6.45 -2.18 -8.12
CA ALA A 68 7.77 -2.36 -8.74
C ALA A 68 8.33 -3.77 -8.53
N GLU A 69 8.07 -4.37 -7.36
CA GLU A 69 8.44 -5.76 -7.03
C GLU A 69 7.45 -6.80 -7.61
N GLY A 70 6.39 -6.36 -8.31
CA GLY A 70 5.40 -7.23 -8.94
C GLY A 70 4.47 -7.96 -7.96
N LEU A 71 4.38 -7.49 -6.72
CA LEU A 71 3.49 -8.04 -5.69
C LEU A 71 2.02 -7.64 -5.91
N VAL A 72 1.81 -6.47 -6.51
CA VAL A 72 0.50 -5.92 -6.86
C VAL A 72 0.58 -5.22 -8.22
N GLU A 73 -0.57 -4.99 -8.85
CA GLU A 73 -0.69 -4.03 -9.95
C GLU A 73 -1.45 -2.81 -9.42
N ALA A 74 -0.95 -1.61 -9.72
CA ALA A 74 -1.53 -0.36 -9.27
C ALA A 74 -1.72 0.57 -10.46
N GLU A 75 -2.90 1.16 -10.56
CA GLU A 75 -3.13 2.30 -11.44
C GLU A 75 -2.67 3.56 -10.72
N THR A 76 -1.85 4.35 -11.41
CA THR A 76 -1.27 5.56 -10.86
C THR A 76 -1.90 6.81 -11.48
N THR A 77 -1.92 7.87 -10.69
CA THR A 77 -2.35 9.21 -11.05
C THR A 77 -1.27 10.20 -10.63
N THR A 78 -1.42 11.46 -11.01
CA THR A 78 -0.43 12.51 -10.72
C THR A 78 -1.06 13.56 -9.82
N ALA A 79 -0.39 13.85 -8.71
CA ALA A 79 -0.79 14.92 -7.80
C ALA A 79 -0.60 16.30 -8.43
N ALA A 80 -1.18 17.34 -7.83
CA ALA A 80 -0.99 18.72 -8.26
C ALA A 80 0.48 19.21 -8.16
N ASP A 81 1.29 18.58 -7.31
CA ASP A 81 2.73 18.87 -7.18
C ASP A 81 3.61 18.04 -8.14
N GLY A 82 3.00 17.23 -9.01
CA GLY A 82 3.69 16.38 -9.97
C GLY A 82 4.15 15.04 -9.42
N SER A 83 3.90 14.73 -8.15
CA SER A 83 4.22 13.42 -7.57
C SER A 83 3.30 12.32 -8.10
N GLU A 84 3.86 11.14 -8.33
CA GLU A 84 3.08 9.96 -8.67
C GLU A 84 2.34 9.45 -7.43
N MET A 85 1.05 9.17 -7.60
CA MET A 85 0.16 8.68 -6.55
C MET A 85 -0.57 7.45 -7.05
N VAL A 86 -0.98 6.60 -6.12
CA VAL A 86 -1.81 5.42 -6.41
C VAL A 86 -3.28 5.84 -6.46
N GLU A 87 -3.94 5.60 -7.58
CA GLU A 87 -5.39 5.77 -7.72
C GLU A 87 -6.13 4.56 -7.14
N ARG A 88 -5.71 3.37 -7.55
CA ARG A 88 -6.26 2.10 -7.05
C ARG A 88 -5.30 0.93 -7.28
N VAL A 89 -5.48 -0.12 -6.48
CA VAL A 89 -4.82 -1.41 -6.68
C VAL A 89 -5.77 -2.35 -7.44
N VAL A 90 -5.27 -2.94 -8.52
CA VAL A 90 -6.00 -3.83 -9.43
C VAL A 90 -5.44 -5.25 -9.33
N HIS A 91 -6.33 -6.24 -9.35
CA HIS A 91 -6.01 -7.66 -9.34
C HIS A 91 -4.95 -8.13 -8.31
N PRO A 92 -4.87 -7.57 -7.08
CA PRO A 92 -3.76 -7.83 -6.16
C PRO A 92 -3.62 -9.31 -5.76
N ARG A 93 -4.72 -10.08 -5.73
CA ARG A 93 -4.68 -11.52 -5.50
C ARG A 93 -3.89 -12.28 -6.57
N PHE A 94 -4.06 -11.89 -7.84
CA PHE A 94 -3.38 -12.55 -8.95
C PHE A 94 -1.87 -12.30 -8.88
N PHE A 95 -1.48 -11.02 -8.73
CA PHE A 95 -0.08 -10.63 -8.63
C PHE A 95 0.61 -11.20 -7.39
N GLY A 96 -0.07 -11.21 -6.23
CA GLY A 96 0.47 -11.81 -5.02
C GLY A 96 0.76 -13.30 -5.17
N VAL A 97 -0.11 -14.05 -5.85
CA VAL A 97 0.11 -15.49 -6.13
C VAL A 97 1.26 -15.70 -7.11
N GLU A 98 1.35 -14.89 -8.17
CA GLU A 98 2.44 -14.99 -9.14
C GLU A 98 3.80 -14.66 -8.53
N ALA A 99 3.88 -13.63 -7.68
CA ALA A 99 5.10 -13.30 -6.96
C ALA A 99 5.53 -14.43 -5.99
N ALA A 100 4.58 -15.02 -5.26
CA ALA A 100 4.86 -16.17 -4.38
C ALA A 100 5.37 -17.38 -5.18
N ARG A 101 4.81 -17.64 -6.37
CA ARG A 101 5.29 -18.70 -7.28
C ARG A 101 6.72 -18.46 -7.76
N ARG A 102 7.07 -17.21 -8.09
CA ARG A 102 8.44 -16.85 -8.50
C ARG A 102 9.45 -17.05 -7.38
N LEU A 103 9.09 -16.74 -6.14
CA LEU A 103 9.95 -16.94 -4.97
C LEU A 103 10.16 -18.41 -4.60
N ALA A 104 9.20 -19.27 -4.94
CA ALA A 104 9.25 -20.70 -4.63
C ALA A 104 9.99 -21.54 -5.71
N ALA A 105 10.33 -20.94 -6.85
CA ALA A 105 11.03 -21.57 -7.98
C ALA A 105 12.54 -21.37 -7.91
#